data_AF-A0A1G3X1C3-F1
#
_entry.id   AF-A0A1G3X1C3-F1
#
_cell.length_a   1.000
_cell.length_b   1.000
_cell.length_c   1.000
_cell.angle_alpha   90.00
_cell.angle_beta   90.00
_cell.angle_gamma   90.00
#
_symmetry.space_group_name_H-M   'P 1'
#
loop_
_entity.id
_entity.type
_entity.pdbx_description
1 polymer ?
#
loop_
_entity_poly.entity_id
_entity_poly.type
_entity_poly.pdbx_seq_one_letter_code
_entity_poly.pdbx_strand_id
1 'polypeptide(L)'
;MKALGHMDRIQIHQDVMMLLLSLYESKGKSFYYDDLFQRDSHAFEKKTMEQNLIALAHLLNLDMTDARIRLFAKKPMSPRTKDEHLLANLKQALNQLHKHPEHFELLVNEVGNLIKLLAKNNDPITFQTYDKEEEGMLKIKKASKKDDLEKLMALFEKHVKGKKYELTQLITNFYVDFINMNILSKSQELVALILLYALIAKDFSVFKYVSFFKYFNKEYEGWKSGVITASYYWSSGYAQTDMLSRILLQILISAYEEVDGMAHEYVFEKELNKSNNIENSILKLDEIFSKEDLRKRHPNVSDATIDRTLKRLKDEDKIRPLGKGRSSKWQRIVSGNRKFGVEQLSLFND
;
A
#
# COMPACT_ATOMS: atom_id res chain seq x y z
N MET A 1 6.32 -24.62 -18.46
CA MET A 1 6.73 -23.84 -17.28
C MET A 1 7.96 -24.47 -16.70
N LYS A 2 9.03 -23.69 -16.52
CA LYS A 2 10.32 -24.23 -16.10
C LYS A 2 10.62 -23.88 -14.66
N ALA A 3 10.33 -22.65 -14.22
CA ALA A 3 10.50 -22.23 -12.83
C ALA A 3 9.42 -22.86 -11.92
N LEU A 4 8.14 -22.55 -12.16
CA LEU A 4 7.04 -23.13 -11.36
C LEU A 4 6.94 -24.65 -11.49
N GLY A 5 7.38 -25.22 -12.61
CA GLY A 5 7.36 -26.67 -12.81
C GLY A 5 8.36 -27.44 -11.96
N HIS A 6 9.37 -26.77 -11.40
CA HIS A 6 10.48 -27.41 -10.66
C HIS A 6 10.68 -26.81 -9.26
N MET A 7 9.59 -26.36 -8.62
CA MET A 7 9.60 -25.77 -7.27
C MET A 7 10.19 -26.70 -6.20
N ASP A 8 10.10 -28.02 -6.38
CA ASP A 8 10.66 -29.04 -5.47
C ASP A 8 12.18 -28.91 -5.25
N ARG A 9 12.88 -28.22 -6.15
CA ARG A 9 14.33 -27.99 -6.07
C ARG A 9 14.70 -26.82 -5.17
N ILE A 10 13.75 -25.93 -4.88
CA ILE A 10 14.00 -24.71 -4.12
C ILE A 10 14.26 -25.10 -2.66
N GLN A 11 15.45 -24.72 -2.17
CA GLN A 11 15.83 -24.89 -0.78
C GLN A 11 15.72 -23.54 -0.07
N ILE A 12 15.08 -23.53 1.10
CA ILE A 12 14.95 -22.34 1.93
C ILE A 12 16.10 -22.33 2.93
N HIS A 13 17.01 -21.36 2.75
CA HIS A 13 18.10 -21.11 3.69
C HIS A 13 17.57 -20.54 5.02
N GLN A 14 18.32 -20.75 6.11
CA GLN A 14 17.90 -20.35 7.45
C GLN A 14 17.64 -18.84 7.58
N ASP A 15 18.43 -18.02 6.91
CA ASP A 15 18.26 -16.57 6.87
C ASP A 15 16.96 -16.14 6.16
N VAL A 16 16.62 -16.77 5.03
CA VAL A 16 15.33 -16.57 4.35
C VAL A 16 14.18 -16.99 5.24
N MET A 17 14.32 -18.09 5.97
CA MET A 17 13.30 -18.54 6.93
C MET A 17 13.04 -17.47 8.00
N MET A 18 14.08 -16.84 8.54
CA MET A 18 13.92 -15.75 9.50
C MET A 18 13.24 -14.52 8.90
N LEU A 19 13.55 -14.16 7.64
CA LEU A 19 12.85 -13.08 6.92
C LEU A 19 11.37 -13.40 6.75
N LEU A 20 11.03 -14.64 6.39
CA LEU A 20 9.64 -15.09 6.26
C LEU A 20 8.90 -14.98 7.59
N LEU A 21 9.49 -15.46 8.70
CA LEU A 21 8.88 -15.37 10.02
C LEU A 21 8.58 -13.91 10.40
N SER A 22 9.56 -13.01 10.21
CA SER A 22 9.39 -11.57 10.47
C SER A 22 8.29 -10.94 9.61
N LEU A 23 8.25 -11.28 8.32
CA LEU A 23 7.22 -10.81 7.40
C LEU A 23 5.83 -11.28 7.83
N TYR A 24 5.66 -12.57 8.15
CA TYR A 24 4.35 -13.11 8.52
C TYR A 24 3.88 -12.65 9.90
N GLU A 25 4.81 -12.40 10.84
CA GLU A 25 4.49 -11.71 12.10
C GLU A 25 3.95 -10.30 11.84
N SER A 26 4.62 -9.55 10.96
CA SER A 26 4.18 -8.19 10.56
C SER A 26 2.85 -8.20 9.81
N LYS A 27 2.65 -9.17 8.91
CA LYS A 27 1.38 -9.39 8.20
C LYS A 27 0.24 -9.71 9.17
N GLY A 28 0.51 -10.39 10.28
CA GLY A 28 -0.47 -10.62 11.33
C GLY A 28 -1.06 -9.34 11.95
N LYS A 29 -0.32 -8.22 11.89
CA LYS A 29 -0.77 -6.91 12.38
C LYS A 29 -1.67 -6.16 11.40
N SER A 30 -1.85 -6.64 10.16
CA SER A 30 -2.66 -5.97 9.13
C SER A 30 -4.06 -5.59 9.62
N PHE A 31 -4.73 -6.46 10.38
CA PHE A 31 -6.08 -6.18 10.91
C PHE A 31 -6.10 -4.95 11.84
N TYR A 32 -5.06 -4.77 12.65
CA TYR A 32 -4.94 -3.62 13.54
C TYR A 32 -4.80 -2.31 12.75
N TYR A 33 -4.03 -2.30 11.66
CA TYR A 33 -3.90 -1.11 10.82
C TYR A 33 -5.20 -0.74 10.12
N ASP A 34 -5.92 -1.74 9.60
CA ASP A 34 -7.21 -1.55 8.95
C ASP A 34 -8.25 -0.93 9.91
N ASP A 35 -8.27 -1.34 11.18
CA ASP A 35 -9.10 -0.72 12.23
C ASP A 35 -8.62 0.69 12.61
N LEU A 36 -7.31 0.86 12.85
CA LEU A 36 -6.72 2.12 13.29
C LEU A 36 -6.95 3.25 12.28
N PHE A 37 -6.74 2.95 10.99
CA PHE A 37 -6.82 3.92 9.90
C PHE A 37 -8.20 4.00 9.25
N GLN A 38 -9.20 3.23 9.73
CA GLN A 38 -10.53 3.11 9.11
C GLN A 38 -11.15 4.46 8.73
N ARG A 39 -11.04 5.46 9.63
CA ARG A 39 -11.61 6.80 9.42
C ARG A 39 -10.99 7.54 8.22
N ASP A 40 -9.69 7.34 7.99
CA ASP A 40 -8.91 8.07 6.98
C ASP A 40 -8.43 7.14 5.84
N SER A 41 -8.97 5.92 5.73
CA SER A 41 -8.54 4.89 4.76
C SER A 41 -8.53 5.43 3.33
N HIS A 42 -9.59 6.13 2.92
CA HIS A 42 -9.66 6.73 1.59
C HIS A 42 -8.56 7.76 1.32
N ALA A 43 -8.12 8.51 2.34
CA ALA A 43 -7.03 9.46 2.19
C ALA A 43 -5.68 8.74 2.01
N PHE A 44 -5.45 7.66 2.75
CA PHE A 44 -4.29 6.79 2.57
C PHE A 44 -4.27 6.15 1.19
N GLU A 45 -5.34 5.48 0.78
CA GLU A 45 -5.45 4.84 -0.54
C GLU A 45 -5.19 5.84 -1.68
N LYS A 46 -5.78 7.03 -1.62
CA LYS A 46 -5.52 8.09 -2.60
C LYS A 46 -4.05 8.50 -2.62
N LYS A 47 -3.43 8.72 -1.45
CA LYS A 47 -2.01 9.09 -1.34
C LYS A 47 -1.11 7.97 -1.89
N THR A 48 -1.41 6.72 -1.55
CA THR A 48 -0.69 5.53 -2.03
C THR A 48 -0.77 5.41 -3.54
N MET A 49 -1.95 5.63 -4.12
CA MET A 49 -2.16 5.65 -5.56
C MET A 49 -1.37 6.75 -6.26
N GLU A 50 -1.34 7.96 -5.69
CA GLU A 50 -0.53 9.05 -6.21
C GLU A 50 0.97 8.68 -6.20
N GLN A 51 1.46 8.12 -5.10
CA GLN A 51 2.86 7.71 -4.97
C GLN A 51 3.23 6.56 -5.91
N ASN A 52 2.36 5.56 -6.07
CA ASN A 52 2.55 4.46 -7.02
C ASN A 52 2.70 4.98 -8.45
N LEU A 53 1.87 5.94 -8.86
CA LEU A 53 1.95 6.51 -10.21
C LEU A 53 3.22 7.32 -10.44
N ILE A 54 3.63 8.11 -9.45
CA ILE A 54 4.88 8.88 -9.53
C ILE A 54 6.07 7.92 -9.63
N ALA A 55 6.12 6.90 -8.78
CA ALA A 55 7.19 5.92 -8.77
C ALA A 55 7.24 5.12 -10.09
N LEU A 56 6.09 4.71 -10.64
CA LEU A 56 6.02 4.05 -11.94
C LEU A 56 6.50 4.95 -13.08
N ALA A 57 6.11 6.22 -13.09
CA ALA A 57 6.54 7.14 -14.14
C ALA A 57 8.07 7.30 -14.16
N HIS A 58 8.70 7.36 -12.98
CA HIS A 58 10.15 7.39 -12.84
C HIS A 58 10.80 6.05 -13.21
N LEU A 59 10.23 4.92 -12.78
CA LEU A 59 10.73 3.58 -13.09
C LEU A 59 10.78 3.33 -14.60
N LEU A 60 9.74 3.76 -15.31
CA LEU A 60 9.59 3.60 -16.75
C LEU A 60 10.32 4.68 -17.56
N ASN A 61 10.97 5.64 -16.90
CA ASN A 61 11.64 6.78 -17.52
C ASN A 61 10.73 7.52 -18.53
N LEU A 62 9.48 7.80 -18.14
CA LEU A 62 8.53 8.52 -19.01
C LEU A 62 9.03 9.94 -19.30
N ASP A 63 8.89 10.39 -20.55
CA ASP A 63 9.26 11.73 -21.02
C ASP A 63 8.22 12.77 -20.57
N MET A 64 8.24 13.08 -19.28
CA MET A 64 7.35 14.02 -18.61
C MET A 64 8.10 14.75 -17.51
N THR A 65 7.82 16.05 -17.32
CA THR A 65 8.40 16.78 -16.19
C THR A 65 7.83 16.29 -14.86
N ASP A 66 8.61 16.36 -13.80
CA ASP A 66 8.21 15.97 -12.45
C ASP A 66 6.93 16.66 -11.98
N ALA A 67 6.77 17.96 -12.29
CA ALA A 67 5.56 18.71 -11.99
C ALA A 67 4.35 18.15 -12.74
N ARG A 68 4.54 17.73 -14.00
CA ARG A 68 3.49 17.14 -14.84
C ARG A 68 3.08 15.76 -14.33
N ILE A 69 4.04 14.90 -13.97
CA ILE A 69 3.78 13.57 -13.38
C ILE A 69 2.95 13.70 -12.10
N ARG A 70 3.38 14.57 -11.16
CA ARG A 70 2.65 14.80 -9.90
C ARG A 70 1.24 15.35 -10.13
N LEU A 71 1.05 16.18 -11.16
CA LEU A 71 -0.26 16.70 -11.52
C LEU A 71 -1.19 15.60 -12.07
N PHE A 72 -0.68 14.72 -12.94
CA PHE A 72 -1.41 13.56 -13.47
C PHE A 72 -1.81 12.57 -12.38
N ALA A 73 -0.92 12.34 -11.42
CA ALA A 73 -1.22 11.50 -10.26
C ALA A 73 -2.41 12.06 -9.47
N LYS A 74 -2.41 13.37 -9.18
CA LYS A 74 -3.40 14.04 -8.31
C LYS A 74 -4.75 14.33 -8.96
N LYS A 75 -4.75 14.82 -10.21
CA LYS A 75 -5.95 15.37 -10.87
C LYS A 75 -6.33 14.57 -12.12
N PRO A 76 -7.62 14.55 -12.50
CA PRO A 76 -8.01 14.09 -13.83
C PRO A 76 -7.49 15.09 -14.87
N MET A 77 -6.61 14.63 -15.76
CA MET A 77 -6.00 15.44 -16.81
C MET A 77 -6.10 14.70 -18.14
N SER A 78 -6.31 15.45 -19.22
CA SER A 78 -6.33 14.88 -20.56
C SER A 78 -4.89 14.63 -21.05
N PRO A 79 -4.53 13.37 -21.38
CA PRO A 79 -3.24 13.03 -21.96
C PRO A 79 -3.09 13.55 -23.40
N ARG A 80 -1.86 13.92 -23.75
CA ARG A 80 -1.48 14.46 -25.07
C ARG A 80 -0.37 13.67 -25.75
N THR A 81 0.59 13.17 -24.97
CA THR A 81 1.72 12.38 -25.48
C THR A 81 1.48 10.89 -25.23
N LYS A 82 2.24 10.02 -25.92
CA LYS A 82 2.20 8.57 -25.71
C LYS A 82 2.46 8.19 -24.24
N ASP A 83 3.41 8.86 -23.60
CA ASP A 83 3.76 8.62 -22.20
C ASP A 83 2.70 9.14 -21.22
N GLU A 84 2.08 10.28 -21.53
CA GLU A 84 0.91 10.75 -20.76
C GLU A 84 -0.27 9.77 -20.89
N HIS A 85 -0.50 9.20 -22.08
CA HIS A 85 -1.49 8.15 -22.28
C HIS A 85 -1.15 6.89 -21.49
N LEU A 86 0.12 6.48 -21.48
CA LEU A 86 0.57 5.31 -20.72
C LEU A 86 0.34 5.50 -19.22
N LEU A 87 0.73 6.66 -18.66
CA LEU A 87 0.52 6.98 -17.26
C LEU A 87 -0.98 7.03 -16.90
N ALA A 88 -1.82 7.55 -17.79
CA ALA A 88 -3.27 7.54 -17.62
C ALA A 88 -3.85 6.11 -17.64
N ASN A 89 -3.36 5.24 -18.52
CA ASN A 89 -3.77 3.83 -18.59
C ASN A 89 -3.32 3.07 -17.33
N LEU A 90 -2.11 3.32 -16.85
CA LEU A 90 -1.59 2.76 -15.59
C LEU A 90 -2.43 3.20 -14.40
N LYS A 91 -2.81 4.49 -14.33
CA LYS A 91 -3.74 5.00 -13.31
C LYS A 91 -5.06 4.26 -13.34
N GLN A 92 -5.62 4.01 -14.52
CA GLN A 92 -6.86 3.24 -14.64
C GLN A 92 -6.68 1.79 -14.19
N ALA A 93 -5.58 1.12 -14.59
CA ALA A 93 -5.29 -0.26 -14.22
C ALA A 93 -5.12 -0.42 -12.70
N LEU A 94 -4.32 0.45 -12.07
CA LEU A 94 -4.11 0.42 -10.63
C LEU A 94 -5.38 0.74 -9.85
N ASN A 95 -6.21 1.69 -10.33
CA ASN A 95 -7.51 1.96 -9.70
C ASN A 95 -8.46 0.76 -9.76
N GLN A 96 -8.42 -0.03 -10.85
CA GLN A 96 -9.22 -1.27 -10.92
C GLN A 96 -8.72 -2.30 -9.93
N LEU A 97 -7.40 -2.46 -9.81
CA LEU A 97 -6.78 -3.38 -8.85
C LEU A 97 -7.09 -2.99 -7.39
N HIS A 98 -7.05 -1.70 -7.07
CA HIS A 98 -7.21 -1.20 -5.70
C HIS A 98 -8.65 -1.16 -5.18
N LYS A 99 -9.66 -1.31 -6.06
CA LYS A 99 -11.05 -1.35 -5.62
C LYS A 99 -11.35 -2.55 -4.73
N HIS A 100 -10.89 -3.73 -5.14
CA HIS A 100 -11.07 -4.99 -4.42
C HIS A 100 -9.86 -5.91 -4.64
N PRO A 101 -8.68 -5.58 -4.06
CA PRO A 101 -7.48 -6.40 -4.24
C PRO A 101 -7.68 -7.85 -3.81
N GLU A 102 -8.44 -8.07 -2.73
CA GLU A 102 -8.75 -9.39 -2.16
C GLU A 102 -9.51 -10.30 -3.13
N HIS A 103 -10.28 -9.72 -4.06
CA HIS A 103 -11.03 -10.44 -5.08
C HIS A 103 -10.26 -10.58 -6.39
N PHE A 104 -8.99 -10.17 -6.44
CA PHE A 104 -8.18 -10.35 -7.64
C PHE A 104 -8.01 -11.84 -7.94
N GLU A 105 -8.48 -12.25 -9.11
CA GLU A 105 -8.27 -13.58 -9.66
C GLU A 105 -7.37 -13.48 -10.88
N LEU A 106 -6.34 -14.33 -10.90
CA LEU A 106 -5.45 -14.41 -12.03
C LEU A 106 -6.15 -15.19 -13.16
N LEU A 107 -6.83 -14.47 -14.05
CA LEU A 107 -7.56 -15.01 -15.20
C LEU A 107 -6.99 -14.51 -16.53
N VAL A 108 -6.92 -15.38 -17.54
CA VAL A 108 -6.27 -15.05 -18.83
C VAL A 108 -6.98 -13.89 -19.52
N ASN A 109 -8.30 -13.82 -19.37
CA ASN A 109 -9.10 -12.73 -19.89
C ASN A 109 -8.79 -11.40 -19.18
N GLU A 110 -8.55 -11.42 -17.87
CA GLU A 110 -8.15 -10.22 -17.13
C GLU A 110 -6.76 -9.74 -17.54
N VAL A 111 -5.80 -10.65 -17.76
CA VAL A 111 -4.50 -10.29 -18.35
C VAL A 111 -4.69 -9.69 -19.74
N GLY A 112 -5.57 -10.27 -20.57
CA GLY A 112 -5.93 -9.71 -21.88
C GLY A 112 -6.56 -8.31 -21.81
N ASN A 113 -7.41 -8.06 -20.83
CA ASN A 113 -8.03 -6.76 -20.57
C ASN A 113 -6.99 -5.73 -20.12
N LEU A 114 -6.09 -6.12 -19.21
CA LEU A 114 -4.96 -5.31 -18.78
C LEU A 114 -4.07 -4.92 -19.97
N ILE A 115 -3.72 -5.87 -20.83
CA ILE A 115 -2.90 -5.63 -22.03
C ILE A 115 -3.58 -4.59 -22.95
N LYS A 116 -4.87 -4.77 -23.25
CA LYS A 116 -5.64 -3.83 -24.07
C LYS A 116 -5.73 -2.44 -23.43
N LEU A 117 -5.88 -2.38 -22.11
CA LEU A 117 -5.94 -1.14 -21.37
C LEU A 117 -4.60 -0.38 -21.45
N LEU A 118 -3.48 -1.06 -21.19
CA LEU A 118 -2.14 -0.46 -21.25
C LEU A 118 -1.78 0.03 -22.66
N ALA A 119 -2.17 -0.71 -23.70
CA ALA A 119 -1.93 -0.38 -25.10
C ALA A 119 -2.86 0.71 -25.67
N LYS A 120 -3.88 1.16 -24.94
CA LYS A 120 -4.85 2.14 -25.43
C LYS A 120 -4.15 3.47 -25.79
N ASN A 121 -4.32 3.95 -27.03
CA ASN A 121 -3.64 5.14 -27.56
C ASN A 121 -2.11 5.05 -27.52
N ASN A 122 -1.58 3.82 -27.51
CA ASN A 122 -0.16 3.50 -27.54
C ASN A 122 0.09 2.37 -28.54
N ASP A 123 1.33 1.89 -28.59
CA ASP A 123 1.70 0.77 -29.45
C ASP A 123 0.90 -0.48 -29.06
N PRO A 124 0.34 -1.22 -30.04
CA PRO A 124 -0.47 -2.40 -29.75
C PRO A 124 0.39 -3.51 -29.14
N ILE A 125 -0.12 -4.11 -28.08
CA ILE A 125 0.45 -5.30 -27.44
C ILE A 125 -0.44 -6.49 -27.79
N THR A 126 0.16 -7.53 -28.38
CA THR A 126 -0.55 -8.72 -28.84
C THR A 126 0.12 -9.99 -28.31
N PHE A 127 -0.64 -11.07 -28.19
CA PHE A 127 -0.08 -12.38 -27.90
C PHE A 127 0.72 -12.89 -29.10
N GLN A 128 1.95 -13.34 -28.87
CA GLN A 128 2.76 -13.95 -29.90
C GLN A 128 2.22 -15.33 -30.30
N THR A 129 2.59 -15.78 -31.49
CA THR A 129 2.30 -17.12 -32.00
C THR A 129 3.59 -17.84 -32.37
N TYR A 130 3.54 -19.16 -32.42
CA TYR A 130 4.65 -19.99 -32.89
C TYR A 130 4.11 -21.17 -33.71
N ASP A 131 4.99 -21.70 -34.54
CA ASP A 131 4.71 -22.85 -35.37
C ASP A 131 4.85 -24.13 -34.51
N LYS A 132 3.77 -24.90 -34.41
CA LYS A 132 3.73 -26.17 -33.70
C LYS A 132 3.65 -27.30 -34.72
N GLU A 133 4.65 -28.17 -34.72
CA GLU A 133 4.60 -29.44 -35.46
C GLU A 133 3.66 -30.40 -34.73
N GLU A 134 2.73 -31.00 -35.49
CA GLU A 134 1.85 -32.06 -35.01
C GLU A 134 2.45 -33.39 -35.47
N GLU A 135 2.71 -34.31 -34.53
CA GLU A 135 3.23 -35.64 -34.85
C GLU A 135 2.33 -36.32 -35.90
N GLY A 136 2.89 -36.60 -37.08
CA GLY A 136 2.22 -37.31 -38.17
C GLY A 136 1.53 -36.44 -39.23
N MET A 137 1.59 -35.10 -39.17
CA MET A 137 1.09 -34.23 -40.25
C MET A 137 2.15 -33.27 -40.79
N LEU A 138 2.25 -33.18 -42.13
CA LEU A 138 3.04 -32.16 -42.86
C LEU A 138 2.49 -30.71 -42.69
N LYS A 139 1.47 -30.50 -41.85
CA LYS A 139 0.83 -29.20 -41.65
C LYS A 139 1.31 -28.56 -40.36
N ILE A 140 1.98 -27.41 -40.50
CA ILE A 140 2.34 -26.54 -39.40
C ILE A 140 1.08 -25.81 -38.90
N LYS A 141 0.72 -25.99 -37.62
CA LYS A 141 -0.38 -25.24 -36.99
C LYS A 141 0.20 -24.11 -36.17
N LYS A 142 -0.28 -22.88 -36.39
CA LYS A 142 0.08 -21.73 -35.54
C LYS A 142 -0.60 -21.85 -34.18
N ALA A 143 0.19 -22.05 -33.12
CA ALA A 143 -0.27 -22.03 -31.74
C ALA A 143 -0.12 -20.62 -31.15
N SER A 144 -1.01 -20.21 -30.26
CA SER A 144 -0.92 -18.93 -29.56
C SER A 144 -0.20 -19.11 -28.23
N LYS A 145 0.72 -18.20 -27.89
CA LYS A 145 1.30 -18.14 -26.54
C LYS A 145 0.28 -17.74 -25.47
N LYS A 146 -0.94 -17.33 -25.84
CA LYS A 146 -2.07 -17.19 -24.92
C LYS A 146 -2.40 -18.52 -24.24
N ASP A 147 -2.35 -19.63 -24.98
CA ASP A 147 -2.61 -20.97 -24.43
C ASP A 147 -1.53 -21.38 -23.43
N ASP A 148 -0.30 -20.90 -23.64
CA ASP A 148 0.78 -21.13 -22.69
C ASP A 148 0.62 -20.28 -21.44
N LEU A 149 0.16 -19.03 -21.56
CA LEU A 149 -0.24 -18.22 -20.40
C LEU A 149 -1.32 -18.92 -19.55
N GLU A 150 -2.33 -19.51 -20.19
CA GLU A 150 -3.37 -20.26 -19.49
C GLU A 150 -2.81 -21.43 -18.68
N LYS A 151 -1.89 -22.22 -19.28
CA LYS A 151 -1.20 -23.29 -18.56
C LYS A 151 -0.36 -22.76 -17.39
N LEU A 152 0.27 -21.59 -17.54
CA LEU A 152 1.11 -20.99 -16.49
C LEU A 152 0.26 -20.66 -15.28
N MET A 153 -0.86 -20.01 -15.54
CA MET A 153 -1.79 -19.55 -14.52
C MET A 153 -2.50 -20.72 -13.85
N ALA A 154 -2.92 -21.74 -14.61
CA ALA A 154 -3.48 -22.97 -14.04
C ALA A 154 -2.48 -23.70 -13.13
N LEU A 155 -1.20 -23.74 -13.52
CA LEU A 155 -0.14 -24.33 -12.69
C LEU A 155 0.10 -23.52 -11.40
N PHE A 156 0.14 -22.20 -11.51
CA PHE A 156 0.25 -21.31 -10.35
C PHE A 156 -0.91 -21.52 -9.37
N GLU A 157 -2.15 -21.50 -9.86
CA GLU A 157 -3.34 -21.71 -9.04
C GLU A 157 -3.37 -23.09 -8.38
N LYS A 158 -2.93 -24.13 -9.11
CA LYS A 158 -2.76 -25.48 -8.55
C LYS A 158 -1.79 -25.47 -7.36
N HIS A 159 -0.66 -24.78 -7.48
CA HIS A 159 0.32 -24.69 -6.40
C HIS A 159 -0.18 -23.87 -5.20
N VAL A 160 -0.87 -22.76 -5.45
CA VAL A 160 -1.50 -21.96 -4.39
C VAL A 160 -2.52 -22.80 -3.60
N LYS A 161 -3.42 -23.51 -4.30
CA LYS A 161 -4.39 -24.42 -3.65
C LYS A 161 -3.73 -25.58 -2.93
N GLY A 162 -2.64 -26.09 -3.49
CA GLY A 162 -1.89 -27.20 -2.90
C GLY A 162 -1.16 -26.84 -1.60
N LYS A 163 -0.93 -25.55 -1.31
CA LYS A 163 -0.29 -25.03 -0.09
C LYS A 163 1.05 -25.69 0.28
N LYS A 164 1.75 -26.22 -0.73
CA LYS A 164 3.05 -26.88 -0.57
C LYS A 164 4.22 -25.90 -0.53
N TYR A 165 4.07 -24.78 -1.21
CA TYR A 165 5.12 -23.77 -1.39
C TYR A 165 4.68 -22.44 -0.82
N GLU A 166 5.65 -21.66 -0.36
CA GLU A 166 5.44 -20.32 0.16
C GLU A 166 5.00 -19.36 -0.97
N LEU A 167 4.10 -18.42 -0.64
CA LEU A 167 3.42 -17.57 -1.63
C LEU A 167 4.37 -16.64 -2.39
N THR A 168 5.28 -15.96 -1.71
CA THR A 168 6.22 -15.03 -2.36
C THR A 168 7.14 -15.77 -3.33
N GLN A 169 7.55 -17.01 -3.00
CA GLN A 169 8.29 -17.87 -3.92
C GLN A 169 7.47 -18.28 -5.13
N LEU A 170 6.19 -18.62 -4.95
CA LEU A 170 5.31 -18.91 -6.09
C LEU A 170 5.20 -17.71 -7.03
N ILE A 171 5.06 -16.50 -6.46
CA ILE A 171 4.95 -15.27 -7.24
C ILE A 171 6.24 -14.96 -8.00
N THR A 172 7.43 -15.12 -7.40
CA THR A 172 8.70 -14.88 -8.10
C THR A 172 8.95 -15.90 -9.21
N ASN A 173 8.62 -17.18 -8.99
CA ASN A 173 8.77 -18.21 -10.01
C ASN A 173 7.74 -18.04 -11.14
N PHE A 174 6.51 -17.62 -10.84
CA PHE A 174 5.52 -17.20 -11.84
C PHE A 174 6.05 -16.06 -12.70
N TYR A 175 6.60 -15.02 -12.06
CA TYR A 175 7.16 -13.86 -12.76
C TYR A 175 8.30 -14.27 -13.71
N VAL A 176 9.23 -15.12 -13.26
CA VAL A 176 10.34 -15.60 -14.09
C VAL A 176 9.86 -16.42 -15.28
N ASP A 177 8.91 -17.33 -15.08
CA ASP A 177 8.31 -18.07 -16.19
C ASP A 177 7.61 -17.12 -17.17
N PHE A 178 6.81 -16.17 -16.68
CA PHE A 178 6.12 -15.21 -17.52
C PHE A 178 7.12 -14.44 -18.38
N ILE A 179 8.17 -13.85 -17.80
CA ILE A 179 9.21 -13.11 -18.52
C ILE A 179 9.86 -13.97 -19.61
N ASN A 180 10.34 -15.16 -19.26
CA ASN A 180 11.12 -16.00 -20.17
C ASN A 180 10.29 -16.66 -21.27
N MET A 181 9.00 -16.88 -21.04
CA MET A 181 8.11 -17.40 -22.09
C MET A 181 7.91 -16.42 -23.25
N ASN A 182 8.23 -15.13 -23.05
CA ASN A 182 8.11 -14.07 -24.04
C ASN A 182 6.74 -14.10 -24.75
N ILE A 183 5.67 -13.98 -23.95
CA ILE A 183 4.28 -14.24 -24.37
C ILE A 183 3.73 -13.09 -25.23
N LEU A 184 4.18 -11.86 -24.97
CA LEU A 184 3.66 -10.64 -25.57
C LEU A 184 4.63 -10.05 -26.60
N SER A 185 4.10 -9.41 -27.64
CA SER A 185 4.91 -8.79 -28.70
C SER A 185 5.73 -7.59 -28.23
N LYS A 186 5.21 -6.84 -27.24
CA LYS A 186 5.83 -5.66 -26.62
C LYS A 186 5.46 -5.58 -25.14
N SER A 187 6.23 -4.79 -24.38
CA SER A 187 5.91 -4.44 -22.99
C SER A 187 5.75 -5.64 -22.04
N GLN A 188 6.45 -6.74 -22.31
CA GLN A 188 6.45 -7.96 -21.48
C GLN A 188 6.77 -7.65 -20.02
N GLU A 189 7.83 -6.88 -19.78
CA GLU A 189 8.28 -6.51 -18.43
C GLU A 189 7.26 -5.63 -17.69
N LEU A 190 6.65 -4.66 -18.39
CA LEU A 190 5.62 -3.80 -17.80
C LEU A 190 4.41 -4.63 -17.36
N VAL A 191 3.90 -5.51 -18.23
CA VAL A 191 2.75 -6.35 -17.89
C VAL A 191 3.11 -7.29 -16.74
N ALA A 192 4.30 -7.90 -16.77
CA ALA A 192 4.79 -8.73 -15.69
C ALA A 192 4.86 -7.98 -14.35
N LEU A 193 5.31 -6.72 -14.37
CA LEU A 193 5.42 -5.87 -13.18
C LEU A 193 4.05 -5.52 -12.59
N ILE A 194 3.06 -5.21 -13.43
CA ILE A 194 1.69 -4.95 -12.95
C ILE A 194 1.05 -6.22 -12.40
N LEU A 195 1.28 -7.38 -13.03
CA LEU A 195 0.81 -8.67 -12.51
C LEU A 195 1.50 -9.05 -11.19
N LEU A 196 2.81 -8.81 -11.05
CA LEU A 196 3.53 -8.97 -9.80
C LEU A 196 2.87 -8.15 -8.70
N TYR A 197 2.62 -6.86 -8.97
CA TYR A 197 1.96 -6.00 -7.99
C TYR A 197 0.54 -6.47 -7.66
N ALA A 198 -0.24 -6.91 -8.65
CA ALA A 198 -1.59 -7.42 -8.43
C ALA A 198 -1.62 -8.66 -7.53
N LEU A 199 -0.73 -9.62 -7.77
CA LEU A 199 -0.59 -10.82 -6.95
C LEU A 199 -0.17 -10.50 -5.52
N ILE A 200 0.68 -9.49 -5.34
CA ILE A 200 1.14 -9.07 -4.02
C ILE A 200 0.07 -8.27 -3.27
N ALA A 201 -0.56 -7.29 -3.92
CA ALA A 201 -1.58 -6.45 -3.29
C ALA A 201 -2.81 -7.25 -2.84
N LYS A 202 -3.09 -8.39 -3.49
CA LYS A 202 -4.14 -9.33 -3.07
C LYS A 202 -3.93 -9.85 -1.65
N ASP A 203 -2.70 -10.23 -1.31
CA ASP A 203 -2.37 -10.93 -0.07
C ASP A 203 -1.73 -10.04 0.99
N PHE A 204 -1.26 -8.85 0.60
CA PHE A 204 -0.56 -7.92 1.48
C PHE A 204 -1.27 -6.55 1.50
N SER A 205 -2.21 -6.40 2.43
CA SER A 205 -3.04 -5.19 2.58
C SER A 205 -2.27 -3.92 2.92
N VAL A 206 -1.00 -4.05 3.33
CA VAL A 206 -0.10 -2.93 3.65
C VAL A 206 -0.02 -1.90 2.51
N PHE A 207 -0.17 -2.35 1.26
CA PHE A 207 -0.15 -1.49 0.08
C PHE A 207 -1.42 -0.66 -0.15
N LYS A 208 -2.36 -0.66 0.79
CA LYS A 208 -3.38 0.40 0.93
C LYS A 208 -2.78 1.69 1.50
N TYR A 209 -1.77 1.57 2.36
CA TYR A 209 -1.21 2.66 3.17
C TYR A 209 0.11 3.22 2.63
N VAL A 210 0.89 2.37 1.96
CA VAL A 210 2.21 2.73 1.40
C VAL A 210 2.36 2.26 -0.04
N SER A 211 3.18 2.99 -0.80
CA SER A 211 3.46 2.67 -2.20
C SER A 211 4.43 1.49 -2.34
N PHE A 212 4.01 0.43 -3.05
CA PHE A 212 4.89 -0.70 -3.41
C PHE A 212 6.03 -0.24 -4.31
N PHE A 213 5.71 0.54 -5.34
CA PHE A 213 6.68 0.97 -6.35
C PHE A 213 7.75 1.90 -5.76
N LYS A 214 7.46 2.61 -4.66
CA LYS A 214 8.48 3.37 -3.91
C LYS A 214 9.62 2.48 -3.42
N TYR A 215 9.33 1.29 -2.89
CA TYR A 215 10.35 0.36 -2.44
C TYR A 215 10.95 -0.43 -3.60
N PHE A 216 10.11 -0.87 -4.54
CA PHE A 216 10.55 -1.59 -5.73
C PHE A 216 11.60 -0.79 -6.52
N ASN A 217 11.41 0.51 -6.68
CA ASN A 217 12.37 1.36 -7.41
C ASN A 217 13.76 1.40 -6.75
N LYS A 218 13.85 1.30 -5.42
CA LYS A 218 15.15 1.26 -4.71
C LYS A 218 15.92 -0.01 -5.02
N GLU A 219 15.19 -1.12 -5.17
CA GLU A 219 15.73 -2.45 -5.43
C GLU A 219 15.75 -2.81 -6.93
N TYR A 220 15.41 -1.88 -7.82
CA TYR A 220 15.17 -2.20 -9.24
C TYR A 220 16.40 -2.76 -9.96
N GLU A 221 17.59 -2.22 -9.68
CA GLU A 221 18.84 -2.74 -10.24
C GLU A 221 19.11 -4.18 -9.76
N GLY A 222 18.93 -4.44 -8.46
CA GLY A 222 19.02 -5.79 -7.90
C GLY A 222 17.98 -6.74 -8.50
N TRP A 223 16.75 -6.25 -8.70
CA TRP A 223 15.69 -7.01 -9.34
C TRP A 223 16.06 -7.41 -10.76
N LYS A 224 16.57 -6.49 -11.58
CA LYS A 224 17.07 -6.77 -12.94
C LYS A 224 18.17 -7.82 -12.92
N SER A 225 19.17 -7.68 -12.06
CA SER A 225 20.21 -8.70 -11.88
C SER A 225 19.60 -10.06 -11.52
N GLY A 226 18.55 -10.08 -10.69
CA GLY A 226 17.85 -11.30 -10.28
C GLY A 226 17.13 -11.97 -11.43
N VAL A 227 16.48 -11.19 -12.28
CA VAL A 227 15.84 -11.69 -13.49
C VAL A 227 16.89 -12.30 -14.43
N ILE A 228 18.03 -11.64 -14.62
CA ILE A 228 19.13 -12.17 -15.46
C ILE A 228 19.62 -13.51 -14.91
N THR A 229 19.95 -13.58 -13.62
CA THR A 229 20.42 -14.81 -12.96
C THR A 229 19.38 -15.93 -13.05
N ALA A 230 18.11 -15.62 -12.79
CA ALA A 230 17.03 -16.60 -12.88
C ALA A 230 16.81 -17.11 -14.31
N SER A 231 16.99 -16.25 -15.31
CA SER A 231 16.74 -16.56 -16.71
C SER A 231 17.86 -17.40 -17.34
N TYR A 232 19.10 -17.29 -16.85
CA TYR A 232 20.27 -17.93 -17.46
C TYR A 232 20.12 -19.46 -17.63
N TYR A 233 19.61 -20.17 -16.62
CA TYR A 233 19.35 -21.62 -16.69
C TYR A 233 17.87 -21.99 -16.72
N TRP A 234 17.00 -21.02 -17.05
CA TRP A 234 15.56 -21.23 -17.06
C TRP A 234 15.12 -22.31 -18.05
N SER A 235 15.64 -22.30 -19.28
CA SER A 235 15.26 -23.26 -20.33
C SER A 235 15.51 -24.73 -19.93
N SER A 236 16.56 -24.96 -19.13
CA SER A 236 16.96 -26.26 -18.58
C SER A 236 16.21 -26.66 -17.30
N GLY A 237 15.32 -25.80 -16.78
CA GLY A 237 14.56 -26.05 -15.55
C GLY A 237 15.34 -25.76 -14.26
N TYR A 238 16.43 -25.00 -14.32
CA TYR A 238 17.28 -24.68 -13.17
C TYR A 238 17.29 -23.17 -12.87
N ALA A 239 16.14 -22.50 -13.04
CA ALA A 239 16.00 -21.08 -12.74
C ALA A 239 16.36 -20.79 -11.27
N GLN A 240 17.25 -19.83 -11.06
CA GLN A 240 17.72 -19.43 -9.73
C GLN A 240 16.94 -18.19 -9.24
N THR A 241 15.89 -18.42 -8.45
CA THR A 241 14.94 -17.36 -8.03
C THR A 241 15.16 -16.84 -6.61
N ASP A 242 16.22 -17.27 -5.93
CA ASP A 242 16.53 -16.90 -4.54
C ASP A 242 16.71 -15.39 -4.37
N MET A 243 17.48 -14.73 -5.25
CA MET A 243 17.71 -13.28 -5.15
C MET A 243 16.42 -12.47 -5.32
N LEU A 244 15.56 -12.85 -6.28
CA LEU A 244 14.26 -12.21 -6.47
C LEU A 244 13.36 -12.38 -5.25
N SER A 245 13.38 -13.57 -4.65
CA SER A 245 12.58 -13.89 -3.47
C SER A 245 13.04 -13.04 -2.28
N ARG A 246 14.35 -12.91 -2.05
CA ARG A 246 14.91 -12.06 -0.99
C ARG A 246 14.57 -10.58 -1.15
N ILE A 247 14.70 -10.04 -2.38
CA ILE A 247 14.33 -8.65 -2.67
C ILE A 247 12.84 -8.42 -2.42
N LEU A 248 11.99 -9.35 -2.86
CA LEU A 248 10.56 -9.25 -2.62
C LEU A 248 10.22 -9.26 -1.12
N LEU A 249 10.84 -10.15 -0.34
CA LEU A 249 10.68 -10.18 1.11
C LEU A 249 11.12 -8.86 1.76
N GLN A 250 12.26 -8.31 1.34
CA GLN A 250 12.76 -7.04 1.86
C GLN A 250 11.80 -5.87 1.57
N ILE A 251 11.26 -5.81 0.34
CA ILE A 251 10.25 -4.81 -0.05
C ILE A 251 9.02 -4.92 0.87
N LEU A 252 8.54 -6.13 1.12
CA LEU A 252 7.37 -6.37 1.95
C LEU A 252 7.62 -5.99 3.41
N ILE A 253 8.76 -6.39 3.99
CA ILE A 253 9.14 -6.06 5.36
C ILE A 253 9.24 -4.54 5.53
N SER A 254 9.96 -3.86 4.64
CA SER A 254 10.11 -2.40 4.71
C SER A 254 8.79 -1.63 4.53
N ALA A 255 7.84 -2.19 3.79
CA ALA A 255 6.49 -1.63 3.70
C ALA A 255 5.75 -1.73 5.05
N TYR A 256 5.84 -2.88 5.73
CA TYR A 256 5.22 -3.07 7.05
C TYR A 256 5.87 -2.22 8.13
N GLU A 257 7.20 -2.08 8.13
CA GLU A 257 7.92 -1.21 9.07
C GLU A 257 7.46 0.25 8.96
N GLU A 258 7.26 0.76 7.74
CA GLU A 258 6.75 2.12 7.56
C GLU A 258 5.31 2.26 8.03
N VAL A 259 4.44 1.29 7.76
CA VAL A 259 3.05 1.33 8.25
C VAL A 259 2.99 1.25 9.77
N ASP A 260 3.86 0.47 10.40
CA ASP A 260 4.00 0.42 11.86
C ASP A 260 4.43 1.80 12.40
N GLY A 261 5.42 2.45 11.79
CA GLY A 261 5.81 3.83 12.13
C GLY A 261 4.67 4.84 11.98
N MET A 262 3.94 4.78 10.86
CA MET A 262 2.76 5.61 10.61
C MET A 262 1.66 5.37 11.65
N ALA A 263 1.46 4.12 12.11
CA ALA A 263 0.47 3.78 13.11
C ALA A 263 0.82 4.41 14.46
N HIS A 264 2.09 4.38 14.87
CA HIS A 264 2.57 5.02 16.08
C HIS A 264 2.35 6.54 16.05
N GLU A 265 2.72 7.20 14.93
CA GLU A 265 2.51 8.64 14.73
C GLU A 265 1.01 9.01 14.77
N TYR A 266 0.16 8.24 14.08
CA TYR A 266 -1.28 8.48 14.00
C TYR A 266 -1.96 8.39 15.38
N VAL A 267 -1.58 7.40 16.19
CA VAL A 267 -2.07 7.28 17.58
C VAL A 267 -1.67 8.50 18.40
N PHE A 268 -0.40 8.91 18.30
CA PHE A 268 0.12 10.07 19.02
C PHE A 268 -0.61 11.37 18.65
N GLU A 269 -0.81 11.64 17.36
CA GLU A 269 -1.55 12.81 16.87
C GLU A 269 -3.01 12.82 17.35
N LYS A 270 -3.67 11.65 17.37
CA LYS A 270 -5.05 11.52 17.87
C LYS A 270 -5.13 11.84 19.36
N GLU A 271 -4.15 11.41 20.16
CA GLU A 271 -4.07 11.78 21.58
C GLU A 271 -3.80 13.28 21.78
N LEU A 272 -2.90 13.86 20.99
CA LEU A 272 -2.60 15.30 21.04
C LEU A 272 -3.82 16.14 20.69
N ASN A 273 -4.59 15.75 19.66
CA ASN A 273 -5.83 16.43 19.29
C ASN A 273 -6.90 16.36 20.39
N LYS A 274 -7.01 15.25 21.11
CA LYS A 274 -7.88 15.16 22.30
C LYS A 274 -7.43 16.12 23.40
N SER A 275 -6.11 16.18 23.66
CA SER A 275 -5.52 17.12 24.62
C SER A 275 -5.79 18.59 24.24
N ASN A 276 -5.65 18.93 22.95
CA ASN A 276 -5.95 20.28 22.45
C ASN A 276 -7.45 20.62 22.55
N ASN A 277 -8.34 19.64 22.35
CA ASN A 277 -9.79 19.85 22.52
C ASN A 277 -10.16 20.07 24.00
N ILE A 278 -9.52 19.35 24.92
CA ILE A 278 -9.64 19.60 26.36
C ILE A 278 -9.16 21.01 26.70
N GLU A 279 -7.99 21.43 26.21
CA GLU A 279 -7.47 22.80 26.39
C GLU A 279 -8.46 23.85 25.89
N ASN A 280 -8.98 23.70 24.66
CA ASN A 280 -10.00 24.59 24.11
C ASN A 280 -11.28 24.64 24.95
N SER A 281 -11.64 23.53 25.60
CA SER A 281 -12.80 23.47 26.47
C SER A 281 -12.56 24.17 27.81
N ILE A 282 -11.34 24.09 28.35
CA ILE A 282 -10.90 24.84 29.54
C ILE A 282 -10.96 26.35 29.26
N LEU A 283 -10.59 26.80 28.06
CA LEU A 283 -10.72 28.21 27.65
C LEU A 283 -12.19 28.70 27.58
N LYS A 284 -13.14 27.77 27.46
CA LYS A 284 -14.60 28.05 27.39
C LYS A 284 -15.33 27.71 28.70
N LEU A 285 -14.63 27.22 29.71
CA LEU A 285 -15.19 26.99 31.05
C LEU A 285 -15.08 28.25 31.90
N ASP A 286 -15.78 28.21 33.03
CA ASP A 286 -15.63 29.21 34.09
C ASP A 286 -14.19 29.25 34.60
N GLU A 287 -13.82 30.36 35.23
CA GLU A 287 -12.45 30.59 35.71
C GLU A 287 -11.99 29.51 36.69
N ILE A 288 -12.93 28.95 37.46
CA ILE A 288 -12.71 27.81 38.35
C ILE A 288 -13.50 26.62 37.82
N PHE A 289 -12.83 25.49 37.58
CA PHE A 289 -13.44 24.27 37.07
C PHE A 289 -12.88 23.03 37.77
N SER A 290 -13.61 21.92 37.69
CA SER A 290 -13.19 20.63 38.22
C SER A 290 -12.83 19.64 37.10
N LYS A 291 -12.12 18.56 37.45
CA LYS A 291 -11.91 17.43 36.54
C LYS A 291 -13.24 16.80 36.08
N GLU A 292 -14.26 16.81 36.92
CA GLU A 292 -15.60 16.30 36.56
C GLU A 292 -16.28 17.14 35.49
N ASP A 293 -16.09 18.46 35.48
CA ASP A 293 -16.64 19.35 34.44
C ASP A 293 -16.02 19.04 33.07
N LEU A 294 -14.74 18.65 33.04
CA LEU A 294 -14.09 18.16 31.84
C LEU A 294 -14.63 16.80 31.40
N ARG A 295 -14.89 15.87 32.32
CA ARG A 295 -15.52 14.57 32.00
C ARG A 295 -16.91 14.72 31.40
N LYS A 296 -17.71 15.66 31.92
CA LYS A 296 -19.06 15.93 31.38
C LYS A 296 -19.00 16.46 29.95
N ARG A 297 -18.02 17.31 29.61
CA ARG A 297 -17.83 17.83 28.25
C ARG A 297 -17.12 16.84 27.31
N HIS A 298 -16.29 15.96 27.86
CA HIS A 298 -15.49 14.97 27.13
C HIS A 298 -15.69 13.55 27.68
N PRO A 299 -16.91 12.97 27.56
CA PRO A 299 -17.21 11.65 28.14
C PRO A 299 -16.40 10.51 27.51
N ASN A 300 -15.91 10.71 26.29
CA ASN A 300 -15.16 9.70 25.52
C ASN A 300 -13.62 9.82 25.67
N VAL A 301 -13.14 10.67 26.58
CA VAL A 301 -11.71 10.86 26.82
C VAL A 301 -11.31 10.22 28.14
N SER A 302 -10.22 9.45 28.12
CA SER A 302 -9.75 8.74 29.31
C SER A 302 -9.20 9.71 30.37
N ASP A 303 -9.28 9.28 31.63
CA ASP A 303 -8.75 10.06 32.76
C ASP A 303 -7.25 10.37 32.62
N ALA A 304 -6.49 9.43 32.06
CA ALA A 304 -5.06 9.60 31.82
C ALA A 304 -4.76 10.71 30.80
N THR A 305 -5.59 10.89 29.76
CA THR A 305 -5.45 11.98 28.80
C THR A 305 -5.79 13.32 29.45
N ILE A 306 -6.88 13.38 30.24
CA ILE A 306 -7.25 14.60 30.99
C ILE A 306 -6.14 15.02 31.95
N ASP A 307 -5.58 14.08 32.71
CA ASP A 307 -4.51 14.37 33.67
C ASP A 307 -3.22 14.83 32.98
N ARG A 308 -2.86 14.22 31.84
CA ARG A 308 -1.74 14.68 31.00
C ARG A 308 -1.96 16.11 30.52
N THR A 309 -3.15 16.44 30.03
CA THR A 309 -3.46 17.79 29.56
C THR A 309 -3.40 18.81 30.70
N LEU A 310 -4.00 18.50 31.86
CA LEU A 310 -3.96 19.38 33.04
C LEU A 310 -2.53 19.61 33.53
N LYS A 311 -1.69 18.56 33.57
CA LYS A 311 -0.29 18.67 33.93
C LYS A 311 0.46 19.58 32.96
N ARG A 312 0.33 19.35 31.64
CA ARG A 312 0.95 20.19 30.61
C ARG A 312 0.52 21.66 30.74
N LEU A 313 -0.77 21.95 30.89
CA LEU A 313 -1.26 23.33 31.01
C LEU A 313 -0.82 24.01 32.30
N LYS A 314 -0.62 23.24 33.38
CA LYS A 314 -0.03 23.74 34.61
C LYS A 314 1.45 24.09 34.40
N ASP A 315 2.20 23.22 33.74
CA ASP A 315 3.63 23.42 33.44
C ASP A 315 3.84 24.58 32.44
N GLU A 316 2.87 24.85 31.57
CA GLU A 316 2.81 26.02 30.67
C GLU A 316 2.28 27.30 31.35
N ASP A 317 2.07 27.30 32.68
CA ASP A 317 1.53 28.43 33.46
C ASP A 317 0.15 28.95 33.00
N LYS A 318 -0.63 28.11 32.31
CA LYS A 318 -1.99 28.47 31.85
C LYS A 318 -3.08 28.23 32.89
N ILE A 319 -2.87 27.29 33.81
CA ILE A 319 -3.79 26.93 34.89
C ILE A 319 -3.04 26.66 36.20
N ARG A 320 -3.72 26.83 37.35
CA ARG A 320 -3.18 26.50 38.68
C ARG A 320 -4.14 25.61 39.47
N PRO A 321 -3.65 24.61 40.21
CA PRO A 321 -4.47 23.84 41.12
C PRO A 321 -4.81 24.69 42.37
N LEU A 322 -6.07 24.67 42.80
CA LEU A 322 -6.57 25.35 44.01
C LEU A 322 -6.49 24.47 45.27
N GLY A 323 -6.01 23.23 45.15
CA GLY A 323 -5.88 22.30 46.28
C GLY A 323 -5.09 21.05 45.93
N LYS A 324 -4.87 20.15 46.90
CA LYS A 324 -4.20 18.85 46.72
C LYS A 324 -5.21 17.70 46.80
N GLY A 325 -5.25 16.81 45.80
CA GLY A 325 -6.12 15.63 45.79
C GLY A 325 -6.90 15.41 44.48
N ARG A 326 -7.68 14.32 44.42
CA ARG A 326 -8.47 13.92 43.23
C ARG A 326 -9.67 14.84 42.94
N SER A 327 -10.15 15.57 43.95
CA SER A 327 -11.28 16.51 43.86
C SER A 327 -10.84 17.98 43.78
N SER A 328 -9.53 18.24 43.62
CA SER A 328 -9.02 19.60 43.52
C SER A 328 -9.60 20.34 42.30
N LYS A 329 -10.05 21.57 42.55
CA LYS A 329 -10.45 22.50 41.49
C LYS A 329 -9.20 23.14 40.86
N TRP A 330 -9.36 23.57 39.63
CA TRP A 330 -8.34 24.25 38.84
C TRP A 330 -8.82 25.66 38.54
N GLN A 331 -7.91 26.63 38.60
CA GLN A 331 -8.15 28.00 38.19
C GLN A 331 -7.41 28.29 36.89
N ARG A 332 -8.09 28.93 35.94
CA ARG A 332 -7.48 29.42 34.70
C ARG A 332 -6.77 30.75 34.96
N ILE A 333 -5.55 30.90 34.46
CA ILE A 333 -4.72 32.10 34.64
C ILE A 333 -4.77 32.99 33.39
N VAL A 334 -4.99 32.39 32.22
CA VAL A 334 -5.13 33.09 30.95
C VAL A 334 -6.57 33.57 30.75
N SER A 335 -6.75 34.79 30.23
CA SER A 335 -8.06 35.34 29.89
C SER A 335 -8.76 34.47 28.83
N GLY A 336 -9.97 33.98 29.16
CA GLY A 336 -10.81 33.23 28.22
C GLY A 336 -11.71 34.17 27.41
N ASN A 337 -12.11 33.74 26.21
CA ASN A 337 -13.16 34.43 25.45
C ASN A 337 -14.51 34.22 26.15
N ARG A 338 -14.94 35.18 26.99
CA ARG A 338 -16.29 35.18 27.58
C ARG A 338 -17.33 35.22 26.46
N LYS A 339 -18.30 34.30 26.47
CA LYS A 339 -19.61 34.58 25.89
C LYS A 339 -20.20 35.71 26.73
N PHE A 340 -20.52 36.84 26.10
CA PHE A 340 -21.30 37.90 26.72
C PHE A 340 -22.58 37.29 27.29
N GLY A 341 -22.65 37.17 28.61
CA GLY A 341 -23.90 36.99 29.32
C GLY A 341 -24.66 38.30 29.23
N VAL A 342 -25.91 38.26 28.80
CA VAL A 342 -26.79 39.42 28.80
C VAL A 342 -26.95 39.85 30.26
N GLU A 343 -26.31 40.94 30.65
CA GLU A 343 -26.62 41.61 31.91
C GLU A 343 -28.02 42.19 31.78
N GLN A 344 -28.93 41.67 32.60
CA GLN A 344 -30.27 42.20 32.74
C GLN A 344 -30.14 43.57 33.42
N LEU A 345 -30.41 44.65 32.68
CA LEU A 345 -30.51 46.00 33.23
C LEU A 345 -31.61 46.00 34.31
N SER A 346 -31.22 46.03 35.59
CA SER A 346 -32.13 46.42 36.66
C SER A 346 -32.32 47.94 36.57
N LEU A 347 -33.32 48.34 35.79
CA LEU A 347 -34.02 49.59 36.06
C LEU A 347 -34.72 49.40 37.42
N PHE A 348 -34.66 50.41 38.29
CA PHE A 348 -35.09 50.43 39.70
C PHE A 348 -34.03 49.97 40.71
N ASN A 349 -33.20 50.93 41.13
CA ASN A 349 -33.01 51.21 42.54
C ASN A 349 -33.15 52.74 42.69
N ASP A 350 -34.04 53.14 43.59
CA ASP A 350 -34.24 54.52 44.05
C ASP A 350 -33.00 55.10 44.74
#